data_AF-A0A7C1HGQ4-F1
#
_entry.id   AF-A0A7C1HGQ4-F1
#
_cell.length_a   1.000
_cell.length_b   1.000
_cell.length_c   1.000
_cell.angle_alpha   90.00
_cell.angle_beta   90.00
_cell.angle_gamma   90.00
#
_symmetry.space_group_name_H-M   'P 1'
#
loop_
_entity.id
_entity.type
_entity.pdbx_description
1 polymer ?
#
loop_
_entity_poly.entity_id
_entity_poly.type
_entity_poly.pdbx_seq_one_letter_code
_entity_poly.pdbx_strand_id
1 'polypeptide(L)'
;YYKKPGLHDAVIANRPKANIRPKSVELVSLLQTGNMDYAWEYLSVAVQHGLKYVVLPDDINLGNYQYDDFYSEAVVKVTGKEPGTFMEIKGGSCTYGITLIKDAPNRDAAVAFLEYMLSPEGGLKILKDMGQPPFIPCRVPDAAMMENLPSELRSLVEVKN
;
A
#
# COMPACT_ATOMS: atom_id res chain seq x y z
N TYR A 1 -10.93 -5.81 -17.06
CA TYR A 1 -10.77 -7.09 -16.34
C TYR A 1 -12.00 -8.02 -16.44
N TYR A 2 -13.10 -7.79 -15.71
CA TYR A 2 -14.21 -8.77 -15.57
C TYR A 2 -15.08 -9.06 -16.81
N LYS A 3 -14.89 -8.35 -17.92
CA LYS A 3 -15.68 -8.50 -19.17
C LYS A 3 -17.20 -8.50 -18.95
N LYS A 4 -17.68 -7.80 -17.91
CA LYS A 4 -19.10 -7.66 -17.58
C LYS A 4 -19.59 -6.27 -17.98
N PRO A 5 -20.34 -6.12 -19.08
CA PRO A 5 -20.90 -4.84 -19.49
C PRO A 5 -21.72 -4.20 -18.37
N GLY A 6 -21.61 -2.87 -18.21
CA GLY A 6 -22.35 -2.10 -17.19
C GLY A 6 -21.86 -2.25 -15.75
N LEU A 7 -20.83 -3.06 -15.47
CA LEU A 7 -20.33 -3.25 -14.10
C LEU A 7 -19.80 -1.95 -13.49
N HIS A 8 -19.04 -1.16 -14.26
CA HIS A 8 -18.51 0.13 -13.81
C HIS A 8 -19.63 1.05 -13.35
N ASP A 9 -20.63 1.26 -14.20
CA ASP A 9 -21.73 2.18 -13.92
C ASP A 9 -22.57 1.71 -12.73
N ALA A 10 -22.78 0.40 -12.59
CA ALA A 10 -23.45 -0.17 -11.44
C ALA A 10 -22.69 0.07 -10.13
N VAL A 11 -21.36 -0.07 -10.12
CA VAL A 11 -20.52 0.21 -8.94
C VAL A 11 -20.56 1.69 -8.59
N ILE A 12 -20.45 2.59 -9.57
CA ILE A 12 -20.50 4.04 -9.34
C ILE A 12 -21.88 4.50 -8.86
N ALA A 13 -22.96 3.96 -9.43
CA ALA A 13 -24.33 4.27 -9.02
C ALA A 13 -24.61 3.84 -7.57
N ASN A 14 -23.96 2.77 -7.10
CA ASN A 14 -24.14 2.25 -5.74
C ASN A 14 -23.15 2.84 -4.71
N ARG A 15 -22.70 4.08 -4.92
CA ARG A 15 -21.86 4.84 -3.99
C ARG A 15 -22.62 6.08 -3.47
N PRO A 16 -23.50 5.95 -2.46
CA PRO A 16 -24.21 7.08 -1.87
C PRO A 16 -23.24 8.20 -1.47
N LYS A 17 -23.54 9.46 -1.83
CA LYS A 17 -22.67 10.59 -1.47
C LYS A 17 -22.47 10.72 0.05
N ALA A 18 -23.50 10.36 0.82
CA ALA A 18 -23.45 10.32 2.27
C ALA A 18 -22.48 9.29 2.84
N ASN A 19 -21.94 8.38 2.02
CA ASN A 19 -20.93 7.38 2.41
C ASN A 19 -19.52 7.76 1.97
N ILE A 20 -19.34 8.89 1.27
CA ILE A 20 -18.02 9.41 0.93
C ILE A 20 -17.42 10.04 2.20
N ARG A 21 -16.26 9.54 2.62
CA ARG A 21 -15.53 10.02 3.80
C ARG A 21 -14.16 10.56 3.40
N PRO A 22 -13.60 11.54 4.14
CA PRO A 22 -12.25 12.03 3.88
C PRO A 22 -11.17 10.97 4.07
N LYS A 23 -11.35 10.05 5.03
CA LYS A 23 -10.42 8.94 5.30
C LYS A 23 -11.14 7.60 5.24
N SER A 24 -10.46 6.59 4.67
CA SER A 24 -11.04 5.26 4.50
C SER A 24 -11.40 4.62 5.84
N VAL A 25 -10.54 4.76 6.86
CA VAL A 25 -10.75 4.22 8.22
C VAL A 25 -12.08 4.62 8.87
N GLU A 26 -12.72 5.71 8.44
CA GLU A 26 -14.04 6.11 8.94
C GLU A 26 -15.15 5.14 8.48
N LEU A 27 -14.93 4.44 7.35
CA LEU A 27 -15.85 3.44 6.80
C LEU A 27 -15.89 2.16 7.63
N VAL A 28 -14.83 1.86 8.38
CA VAL A 28 -14.76 0.68 9.27
C VAL A 28 -15.93 0.66 10.25
N SER A 29 -16.27 1.82 10.83
CA SER A 29 -17.40 1.91 11.76
C SER A 29 -18.73 1.52 11.11
N LEU A 30 -18.96 1.95 9.86
CA LEU A 30 -20.17 1.66 9.10
C LEU A 30 -20.29 0.18 8.73
N LEU A 31 -19.16 -0.47 8.43
CA LEU A 31 -19.11 -1.92 8.19
C LEU A 31 -19.45 -2.69 9.47
N GLN A 32 -18.88 -2.31 10.60
CA GLN A 32 -19.08 -3.00 11.88
C GLN A 32 -20.51 -2.86 12.41
N THR A 33 -21.15 -1.72 12.19
CA THR A 33 -22.56 -1.49 12.58
C THR A 33 -23.57 -2.05 11.58
N GLY A 34 -23.12 -2.51 10.41
CA GLY A 34 -24.00 -2.97 9.31
C GLY A 34 -24.73 -1.82 8.60
N ASN A 35 -24.30 -0.57 8.78
CA ASN A 35 -24.80 0.57 8.01
C ASN A 35 -24.19 0.64 6.59
N MET A 36 -23.24 -0.23 6.30
CA MET A 36 -22.61 -0.42 4.99
C MET A 36 -22.27 -1.90 4.80
N ASP A 37 -22.60 -2.45 3.63
CA ASP A 37 -22.33 -3.86 3.32
C ASP A 37 -20.88 -4.10 2.84
N TYR A 38 -20.34 -3.16 2.06
CA TYR A 38 -19.00 -3.24 1.46
C TYR A 38 -18.33 -1.86 1.42
N ALA A 39 -17.01 -1.85 1.62
CA ALA A 39 -16.15 -0.68 1.43
C ALA A 39 -14.88 -1.08 0.66
N TRP A 40 -14.23 -0.09 0.03
CA TRP A 40 -12.89 -0.24 -0.53
C TRP A 40 -11.87 0.07 0.56
N GLU A 41 -11.05 -0.91 0.93
CA GLU A 41 -10.05 -0.78 1.99
C GLU A 41 -8.78 -1.59 1.67
N TYR A 42 -7.68 -1.22 2.32
CA TYR A 42 -6.47 -2.03 2.32
C TYR A 42 -6.67 -3.31 3.14
N LEU A 43 -6.00 -4.39 2.73
CA LEU A 43 -6.02 -5.67 3.44
C LEU A 43 -5.61 -5.51 4.92
N SER A 44 -4.62 -4.66 5.20
CA SER A 44 -4.14 -4.38 6.54
C SER A 44 -5.24 -3.86 7.47
N VAL A 45 -6.06 -2.92 6.99
CA VAL A 45 -7.20 -2.37 7.74
C VAL A 45 -8.22 -3.47 8.03
N ALA A 46 -8.53 -4.29 7.03
CA ALA A 46 -9.47 -5.41 7.21
C ALA A 46 -8.97 -6.41 8.27
N VAL A 47 -7.69 -6.80 8.21
CA VAL A 47 -7.07 -7.73 9.17
C VAL A 47 -7.04 -7.13 10.58
N GLN A 48 -6.57 -5.89 10.73
CA GLN A 48 -6.43 -5.21 12.02
C GLN A 48 -7.77 -4.99 12.73
N HIS A 49 -8.87 -4.83 11.96
CA HIS A 49 -10.21 -4.64 12.50
C HIS A 49 -11.08 -5.91 12.49
N GLY A 50 -10.52 -7.08 12.15
CA GLY A 50 -11.24 -8.35 12.13
C GLY A 50 -12.40 -8.40 11.13
N LEU A 51 -12.33 -7.61 10.06
CA LEU A 51 -13.35 -7.54 9.03
C LEU A 51 -13.24 -8.73 8.07
N LYS A 52 -14.38 -9.17 7.53
CA LYS A 52 -14.40 -10.07 6.37
C LYS A 52 -14.02 -9.28 5.12
N TYR A 53 -13.34 -9.92 4.19
CA TYR A 53 -12.90 -9.29 2.95
C TYR A 53 -12.98 -10.24 1.75
N VAL A 54 -13.05 -9.65 0.56
CA VAL A 54 -12.93 -10.35 -0.72
C VAL A 54 -11.57 -9.99 -1.31
N VAL A 55 -10.75 -11.00 -1.61
CA VAL A 55 -9.46 -10.79 -2.27
C VAL A 55 -9.71 -10.50 -3.74
N LEU A 56 -9.20 -9.36 -4.21
CA LEU A 56 -9.21 -9.00 -5.62
C LEU A 56 -7.95 -9.51 -6.31
N PRO A 57 -8.03 -9.88 -7.59
CA PRO A 57 -6.87 -10.36 -8.34
C PRO A 57 -5.83 -9.25 -8.53
N ASP A 58 -4.58 -9.68 -8.69
CA ASP A 58 -3.42 -8.79 -8.86
C ASP A 58 -3.62 -7.79 -9.97
N ASP A 59 -4.29 -8.13 -11.06
CA ASP A 59 -4.56 -7.22 -12.17
C ASP A 59 -5.31 -5.94 -11.76
N ILE A 60 -6.05 -5.92 -10.65
CA ILE A 60 -6.88 -4.76 -10.26
C ILE A 60 -6.74 -4.32 -8.80
N ASN A 61 -6.00 -5.06 -7.97
CA ASN A 61 -5.92 -4.81 -6.53
C ASN A 61 -4.83 -3.79 -6.16
N LEU A 62 -3.99 -3.37 -7.11
CA LEU A 62 -2.84 -2.47 -6.92
C LEU A 62 -1.75 -3.03 -5.96
N GLY A 63 -1.72 -4.35 -5.75
CA GLY A 63 -0.81 -5.01 -4.81
C GLY A 63 0.45 -5.58 -5.45
N ASN A 64 0.53 -5.63 -6.79
CA ASN A 64 1.62 -6.28 -7.50
C ASN A 64 2.30 -5.33 -8.50
N TYR A 65 3.50 -4.87 -8.17
CA TYR A 65 4.29 -3.94 -8.97
C TYR A 65 4.57 -4.42 -10.40
N GLN A 66 4.50 -5.73 -10.67
CA GLN A 66 4.66 -6.27 -12.03
C GLN A 66 3.52 -5.85 -12.98
N TYR A 67 2.42 -5.33 -12.42
CA TYR A 67 1.27 -4.81 -13.16
C TYR A 67 1.25 -3.28 -13.23
N ASP A 68 2.30 -2.57 -12.81
CA ASP A 68 2.32 -1.09 -12.79
C ASP A 68 1.99 -0.47 -14.16
N ASP A 69 2.48 -1.06 -15.25
CA ASP A 69 2.13 -0.61 -16.60
C ASP A 69 0.62 -0.67 -16.84
N PHE A 70 -0.03 -1.77 -16.46
CA PHE A 70 -1.47 -1.96 -16.58
C PHE A 70 -2.25 -1.04 -15.62
N TYR A 71 -1.79 -0.90 -14.36
CA TYR A 71 -2.40 -0.01 -13.39
C TYR A 71 -2.39 1.45 -13.86
N SER A 72 -1.32 1.85 -14.56
CA SER A 72 -1.14 3.22 -15.06
C SER A 72 -2.14 3.63 -16.15
N GLU A 73 -2.85 2.66 -16.76
CA GLU A 73 -3.95 2.92 -17.70
C GLU A 73 -5.16 3.57 -17.00
N ALA A 74 -5.33 3.33 -15.70
CA ALA A 74 -6.36 3.98 -14.91
C ALA A 74 -5.89 5.35 -14.41
N VAL A 75 -6.61 6.41 -14.79
CA VAL A 75 -6.28 7.79 -14.42
C VAL A 75 -7.46 8.45 -13.74
N VAL A 76 -7.23 9.04 -12.57
CA VAL A 76 -8.24 9.81 -11.84
C VAL A 76 -7.85 11.28 -11.77
N LYS A 77 -8.82 12.16 -12.02
CA LYS A 77 -8.65 13.60 -11.86
C LYS A 77 -9.03 14.01 -10.44
N VAL A 78 -8.08 14.59 -9.71
CA VAL A 78 -8.25 15.05 -8.34
C VAL A 78 -7.97 16.55 -8.22
N THR A 79 -8.40 17.17 -7.13
CA THR A 79 -8.10 18.57 -6.82
C THR A 79 -6.59 18.75 -6.67
N GLY A 80 -6.04 19.79 -7.31
CA GLY A 80 -4.63 20.13 -7.26
C GLY A 80 -4.25 20.88 -5.98
N LYS A 81 -2.98 21.32 -5.90
CA LYS A 81 -2.42 22.00 -4.72
C LYS A 81 -3.03 23.38 -4.47
N GLU A 82 -3.51 24.03 -5.52
CA GLU A 82 -4.12 25.36 -5.45
C GLU A 82 -5.63 25.30 -5.67
N PRO A 83 -6.42 26.16 -5.01
CA PRO A 83 -7.87 26.22 -5.22
C PRO A 83 -8.23 26.36 -6.71
N GLY A 84 -9.16 25.52 -7.19
CA GLY A 84 -9.60 25.52 -8.58
C GLY A 84 -8.68 24.79 -9.57
N THR A 85 -7.51 24.31 -9.12
CA THR A 85 -6.62 23.48 -9.96
C THR A 85 -6.97 22.00 -9.85
N PHE A 86 -6.55 21.24 -10.86
CA PHE A 86 -6.72 19.79 -10.90
C PHE A 86 -5.40 19.13 -11.29
N MET A 87 -5.20 17.91 -10.84
CA MET A 87 -4.10 17.06 -11.27
C MET A 87 -4.62 15.65 -11.58
N GLU A 88 -3.87 14.94 -12.41
CA GLU A 88 -4.12 13.54 -12.70
C GLU A 88 -3.25 12.67 -11.80
N ILE A 89 -3.85 11.60 -11.27
CA ILE A 89 -3.16 10.53 -10.58
C ILE A 89 -3.37 9.26 -11.39
N LYS A 90 -2.27 8.63 -11.78
CA LYS A 90 -2.28 7.32 -12.44
C LYS A 90 -2.26 6.22 -11.38
N GLY A 91 -2.89 5.10 -11.68
CA GLY A 91 -2.77 3.89 -10.87
C GLY A 91 -1.33 3.40 -10.82
N GLY A 92 -0.96 2.82 -9.69
CA GLY A 92 0.35 2.21 -9.45
C GLY A 92 0.28 1.35 -8.20
N SER A 93 1.23 0.43 -8.06
CA SER A 93 1.27 -0.50 -6.95
C SER A 93 1.47 0.22 -5.61
N CYS A 94 0.80 -0.29 -4.58
CA CYS A 94 0.92 0.18 -3.21
C CYS A 94 2.09 -0.52 -2.52
N THR A 95 3.32 -0.17 -2.91
CA THR A 95 4.55 -0.69 -2.30
C THR A 95 5.10 0.29 -1.26
N TYR A 96 5.43 -0.21 -0.06
CA TYR A 96 6.06 0.58 0.99
C TYR A 96 7.58 0.58 0.86
N GLY A 97 8.17 1.77 0.92
CA GLY A 97 9.62 1.97 1.04
C GLY A 97 9.99 2.57 2.39
N ILE A 98 11.19 2.23 2.87
CA ILE A 98 11.80 2.82 4.07
C ILE A 98 13.24 3.24 3.74
N THR A 99 13.74 4.30 4.38
CA THR A 99 15.09 4.79 4.13
C THR A 99 15.74 5.33 5.40
N LEU A 100 17.07 5.23 5.46
CA LEU A 100 17.92 5.95 6.41
C LEU A 100 18.28 7.30 5.81
N ILE A 101 17.81 8.39 6.40
CA ILE A 101 18.16 9.75 5.96
C ILE A 101 19.67 10.00 6.13
N LYS A 102 20.24 10.84 5.26
CA LYS A 102 21.68 11.14 5.25
C LYS A 102 22.16 11.73 6.58
N ASP A 103 21.44 12.73 7.08
CA ASP A 103 21.75 13.45 8.31
C ASP A 103 20.89 12.96 9.49
N ALA A 104 20.87 11.64 9.72
CA ALA A 104 20.13 11.05 10.84
C ALA A 104 20.72 11.53 12.18
N PRO A 105 19.94 12.21 13.06
CA PRO A 105 20.46 12.76 14.31
C PRO A 105 20.92 11.69 15.30
N ASN A 106 20.37 10.47 15.17
CA ASN A 106 20.85 9.28 15.87
C ASN A 106 20.93 8.13 14.89
N ARG A 107 22.04 8.07 14.15
CA ARG A 107 22.26 7.06 13.11
C ARG A 107 22.27 5.66 13.68
N ASP A 108 22.93 5.43 14.81
CA ASP A 108 23.08 4.10 15.40
C ASP A 108 21.72 3.51 15.80
N ALA A 109 20.86 4.30 16.44
CA ALA A 109 19.50 3.85 16.77
C ALA A 109 18.65 3.61 15.52
N ALA A 110 18.82 4.43 14.46
CA ALA A 110 18.11 4.23 13.20
C ALA A 110 18.55 2.93 12.49
N VAL A 111 19.85 2.60 12.51
CA VAL A 111 20.37 1.33 11.99
C VAL A 111 19.82 0.16 12.79
N ALA A 112 19.87 0.22 14.13
CA ALA A 112 19.33 -0.84 15.00
C ALA A 112 17.82 -1.06 14.77
N PHE A 113 17.05 0.02 14.55
CA PHE A 113 15.65 -0.08 14.19
C PHE A 113 15.45 -0.74 12.83
N LEU A 114 16.25 -0.39 11.82
CA LEU A 114 16.18 -1.00 10.50
C LEU A 114 16.57 -2.48 10.51
N GLU A 115 17.57 -2.88 11.30
CA GLU A 115 17.91 -4.29 11.50
C GLU A 115 16.72 -5.09 12.03
N TYR A 116 16.04 -4.56 13.05
CA TYR A 116 14.84 -5.18 13.61
C TYR A 116 13.69 -5.19 12.59
N MET A 117 13.44 -4.06 11.93
CA MET A 117 12.33 -3.90 10.99
C MET A 117 12.46 -4.86 9.81
N LEU A 118 13.65 -4.98 9.22
CA LEU A 118 13.96 -5.81 8.06
C LEU A 118 14.18 -7.30 8.41
N SER A 119 14.23 -7.65 9.68
CA SER A 119 14.36 -9.04 10.12
C SER A 119 13.09 -9.85 9.79
N PRO A 120 13.21 -11.03 9.13
CA PRO A 120 12.07 -11.91 8.86
C PRO A 120 11.29 -12.34 10.11
N GLU A 121 11.98 -12.53 11.23
CA GLU A 121 11.40 -12.92 12.52
C GLU A 121 11.06 -11.72 13.42
N GLY A 122 11.42 -10.50 13.00
CA GLY A 122 11.18 -9.25 13.70
C GLY A 122 10.05 -8.44 13.09
N GLY A 123 10.36 -7.24 12.60
CA GLY A 123 9.37 -6.31 12.06
C GLY A 123 8.60 -6.86 10.87
N LEU A 124 9.24 -7.62 9.96
CA LEU A 124 8.55 -8.19 8.79
C LEU A 124 7.48 -9.21 9.21
N LYS A 125 7.72 -9.98 10.28
CA LYS A 125 6.71 -10.88 10.85
C LYS A 125 5.49 -10.09 11.33
N ILE A 126 5.71 -8.98 12.04
CA ILE A 126 4.62 -8.12 12.53
C ILE A 126 3.82 -7.54 11.36
N LEU A 127 4.48 -7.05 10.31
CA LEU A 127 3.80 -6.53 9.12
C LEU A 127 2.91 -7.60 8.47
N LYS A 128 3.45 -8.81 8.27
CA LYS A 128 2.71 -9.95 7.73
C LYS A 128 1.47 -10.26 8.57
N ASP A 129 1.64 -10.38 9.89
CA ASP A 129 0.55 -10.70 10.82
C ASP A 129 -0.51 -9.59 10.86
N MET A 130 -0.13 -8.34 10.59
CA MET A 130 -1.03 -7.18 10.50
C MET A 130 -1.60 -6.94 9.10
N GLY A 131 -1.54 -7.93 8.20
CA GLY A 131 -2.13 -7.87 6.86
C GLY A 131 -1.36 -7.01 5.85
N GLN A 132 -0.07 -6.78 6.10
CA GLN A 132 0.87 -6.12 5.19
C GLN A 132 1.96 -7.10 4.76
N PRO A 133 1.74 -7.91 3.70
CA PRO A 133 2.72 -8.90 3.26
C PRO A 133 4.05 -8.23 2.85
N PRO A 134 5.16 -8.50 3.54
CA PRO A 134 6.45 -7.91 3.21
C PRO A 134 7.17 -8.68 2.10
N PHE A 135 8.14 -8.02 1.45
CA PHE A 135 9.17 -8.73 0.69
C PHE A 135 10.20 -9.33 1.66
N ILE A 136 10.43 -10.64 1.56
CA ILE A 136 11.43 -11.35 2.38
C ILE A 136 12.39 -12.09 1.43
N PRO A 137 13.68 -11.70 1.35
CA PRO A 137 14.25 -10.50 1.97
C PRO A 137 13.68 -9.20 1.37
N CYS A 138 13.90 -8.07 2.05
CA CYS A 138 13.56 -6.76 1.51
C CYS A 138 14.39 -6.45 0.27
N ARG A 139 13.97 -5.49 -0.55
CA ARG A 139 14.57 -5.26 -1.87
C ARG A 139 15.20 -3.89 -1.98
N VAL A 140 16.32 -3.83 -2.67
CA VAL A 140 16.93 -2.58 -3.18
C VAL A 140 17.00 -2.65 -4.71
N PRO A 141 16.91 -1.50 -5.41
CA PRO A 141 16.75 -1.48 -6.85
C PRO A 141 18.00 -1.93 -7.64
N ASP A 142 19.20 -1.70 -7.08
CA ASP A 142 20.46 -1.99 -7.75
C ASP A 142 21.61 -2.20 -6.76
N ALA A 143 22.76 -2.65 -7.28
CA ALA A 143 23.97 -2.88 -6.50
C ALA A 143 24.56 -1.59 -5.91
N ALA A 144 24.38 -0.44 -6.56
CA ALA A 144 24.87 0.83 -6.03
C ALA A 144 24.11 1.25 -4.76
N MET A 145 22.80 1.00 -4.70
CA MET A 145 22.01 1.20 -3.48
C MET A 145 22.44 0.24 -2.37
N MET A 146 22.68 -1.03 -2.70
CA MET A 146 23.20 -2.01 -1.74
C MET A 146 24.51 -1.55 -1.10
N GLU A 147 25.44 -1.03 -1.91
CA GLU A 147 26.73 -0.52 -1.42
C GLU A 147 26.57 0.71 -0.51
N ASN A 148 25.56 1.54 -0.74
CA ASN A 148 25.26 2.71 0.10
C ASN A 148 24.62 2.35 1.46
N LEU A 149 24.14 1.12 1.64
CA LEU A 149 23.62 0.68 2.94
C LEU A 149 24.76 0.44 3.96
N PRO A 150 24.51 0.73 5.25
CA PRO A 150 25.30 0.19 6.36
C PRO A 150 25.52 -1.32 6.19
N SER A 151 26.74 -1.78 6.46
CA SER A 151 27.15 -3.18 6.29
C SER A 151 26.22 -4.18 6.99
N GLU A 152 25.71 -3.77 8.14
CA GLU A 152 24.78 -4.46 9.02
C GLU A 152 23.48 -4.83 8.29
N LEU A 153 22.98 -3.94 7.43
CA LEU A 153 21.70 -4.12 6.74
C LEU A 153 21.82 -4.93 5.44
N ARG A 154 23.03 -5.05 4.86
CA ARG A 154 23.24 -5.68 3.54
C ARG A 154 22.83 -7.14 3.49
N SER A 155 22.91 -7.85 4.61
CA SER A 155 22.49 -9.26 4.72
C SER A 155 20.96 -9.45 4.78
N LEU A 156 20.20 -8.38 5.04
CA LEU A 156 18.75 -8.39 5.21
C LEU A 156 17.98 -7.98 3.94
N VAL A 157 18.71 -7.66 2.86
CA VAL A 157 18.15 -7.21 1.60
C VAL A 157 18.71 -7.99 0.41
N GLU A 158 17.99 -7.98 -0.71
CA GLU A 158 18.45 -8.46 -2.02
C GLU A 158 18.35 -7.36 -3.08
N VAL A 159 19.19 -7.43 -4.11
CA VAL A 159 19.06 -6.58 -5.30
C VAL A 159 17.99 -7.17 -6.21
N LYS A 160 16.85 -6.49 -6.34
CA LYS A 160 15.73 -6.96 -7.16
C LYS A 160 14.75 -5.82 -7.48
N ASN A 161 14.42 -5.69 -8.76
CA ASN A 161 13.35 -4.84 -9.25
C ASN A 161 12.05 -5.64 -9.40
#